data_AF-A0A436VIP5-F1
#
_entry.id   AF-A0A436VIP5-F1
#
_cell.length_a   1.000
_cell.length_b   1.000
_cell.length_c   1.000
_cell.angle_alpha   90.00
_cell.angle_beta   90.00
_cell.angle_gamma   90.00
#
_symmetry.space_group_name_H-M   'P 1'
#
loop_
_entity.id
_entity.type
_entity.pdbx_description
1 polymer ?
#
loop_
_entity_poly.entity_id
_entity_poly.type
_entity_poly.pdbx_seq_one_letter_code
_entity_poly.pdbx_strand_id
1 'polypeptide(L)'
;FGSAPMLEAALADLANPPRNSQLAGSVATLVLDGDVEGLAAHIAAGMEEAGLSASAGRSPADIARRLIEKAELRSVRLSNEAFSALKGFLAIDVPLDGAPQALESFAASAGLSLGAALDNFAARASTIEAHGLPVAGIRYDAAFGRPLDYYTGLVFEIAAEGGDRPLAGGGRYDRLLTLLGAKTPIPGVGFSVWLDRIEALREKAE
;
A
#
# COMPACT_ATOMS: atom_id res chain seq x y z
N PHE A 1 2.27 -2.72 1.30
CA PHE A 1 1.85 -2.73 2.72
C PHE A 1 2.10 -4.11 3.28
N GLY A 2 2.86 -4.27 4.35
CA GLY A 2 3.18 -5.61 4.87
C GLY A 2 3.90 -5.64 6.21
N SER A 3 3.98 -4.49 6.88
CA SER A 3 4.44 -4.38 8.27
C SER A 3 3.70 -3.21 8.92
N ALA A 4 3.25 -3.39 10.17
CA ALA A 4 2.55 -2.36 10.92
C ALA A 4 3.36 -1.04 11.02
N PRO A 5 4.69 -1.06 11.25
CA PRO A 5 5.49 0.17 11.28
C PRO A 5 5.48 0.95 9.96
N MET A 6 5.48 0.25 8.81
CA MET A 6 5.42 0.93 7.51
C MET A 6 4.04 1.54 7.25
N LEU A 7 2.97 0.88 7.71
CA LEU A 7 1.62 1.45 7.61
C LEU A 7 1.47 2.69 8.49
N GLU A 8 1.95 2.64 9.73
CA GLU A 8 1.96 3.80 10.64
C GLU A 8 2.76 4.96 10.08
N ALA A 9 3.95 4.69 9.52
CA ALA A 9 4.77 5.71 8.87
C ALA A 9 4.05 6.34 7.67
N ALA A 10 3.37 5.53 6.85
CA ALA A 10 2.59 6.02 5.71
C ALA A 10 1.38 6.86 6.16
N LEU A 11 0.68 6.45 7.22
CA LEU A 11 -0.43 7.22 7.79
C LEU A 11 0.04 8.54 8.40
N ALA A 12 1.20 8.56 9.06
CA ALA A 12 1.81 9.77 9.59
C ALA A 12 2.19 10.75 8.46
N ASP A 13 2.75 10.24 7.36
CA ASP A 13 3.08 11.02 6.16
C ASP A 13 1.83 11.59 5.49
N LEU A 14 0.72 10.84 5.42
CA LEU A 14 -0.55 11.32 4.87
C LEU A 14 -1.26 12.35 5.77
N ALA A 15 -1.12 12.22 7.10
CA ALA A 15 -1.70 13.16 8.07
C ALA A 15 -0.93 14.48 8.11
N ASN A 16 0.40 14.37 8.14
CA ASN A 16 1.34 15.45 8.31
C ASN A 16 2.50 15.24 7.34
N PRO A 17 2.28 15.49 6.03
CA PRO A 17 3.36 15.35 5.07
C PRO A 17 4.49 16.27 5.52
N PRO A 18 5.74 15.76 5.62
CA PRO A 18 6.86 16.56 6.05
C PRO A 18 6.91 17.78 5.15
N ARG A 19 6.76 18.97 5.75
CA ARG A 19 6.94 20.23 5.04
C ARG A 19 8.41 20.31 4.65
N ASN A 20 8.78 19.75 3.50
CA ASN A 20 10.10 19.87 2.87
C ASN A 20 11.26 20.00 3.87
N SER A 21 11.30 19.19 4.93
CA SER A 21 12.32 19.32 5.97
C SER A 21 13.72 18.95 5.46
N GLN A 22 13.80 18.45 4.22
CA GLN A 22 15.03 18.18 3.47
C GLN A 22 15.46 19.31 2.53
N LEU A 23 14.60 20.28 2.20
CA LEU A 23 14.97 21.42 1.35
C LEU A 23 15.33 22.61 2.26
N ALA A 24 16.58 23.05 2.18
CA ALA A 24 17.08 24.17 2.97
C ALA A 24 16.98 25.49 2.20
N GLY A 25 16.74 26.60 2.93
CA GLY A 25 16.94 27.95 2.45
C GLY A 25 16.15 28.30 1.18
N SER A 26 16.84 28.92 0.22
CA SER A 26 16.26 29.45 -1.02
C SER A 26 15.54 28.41 -1.88
N VAL A 27 15.98 27.15 -1.86
CA VAL A 27 15.36 26.07 -2.64
C VAL A 27 13.93 25.78 -2.17
N ALA A 28 13.69 25.80 -0.86
CA ALA A 28 12.36 25.57 -0.31
C ALA A 28 11.37 26.66 -0.75
N THR A 29 11.81 27.93 -0.75
CA THR A 29 11.01 29.07 -1.21
C THR A 29 10.71 28.97 -2.71
N LEU A 30 11.71 28.72 -3.55
CA LEU A 30 11.53 28.58 -5.00
C LEU A 30 10.59 27.43 -5.37
N VAL A 31 10.66 26.31 -4.64
CA VAL A 31 9.74 25.18 -4.83
C VAL A 31 8.32 25.52 -4.37
N LEU A 32 8.14 26.26 -3.27
CA LEU A 32 6.83 26.70 -2.79
C LEU A 32 6.16 27.72 -3.72
N ASP A 33 6.96 28.62 -4.30
CA ASP A 33 6.49 29.67 -5.22
C ASP A 33 6.26 29.13 -6.65
N GLY A 34 6.62 27.87 -6.92
CA GLY A 34 6.54 27.27 -8.25
C GLY A 34 7.49 27.93 -9.26
N ASP A 35 8.55 28.60 -8.78
CA ASP A 35 9.49 29.34 -9.62
C ASP A 35 10.48 28.39 -10.30
N VAL A 36 10.05 27.86 -11.44
CA VAL A 36 10.85 26.94 -12.27
C VAL A 36 12.14 27.62 -12.75
N GLU A 37 12.10 28.89 -13.11
CA GLU A 37 13.26 29.61 -13.66
C GLU A 37 14.31 29.87 -12.58
N GLY A 38 13.90 30.41 -11.44
CA GLY A 38 14.78 30.64 -10.30
C GLY A 38 15.37 29.34 -9.74
N LEU A 39 14.58 28.27 -9.68
CA LEU A 39 15.05 26.96 -9.24
C LEU A 39 16.02 26.33 -10.25
N ALA A 40 15.76 26.44 -11.55
CA ALA A 40 16.67 25.96 -12.59
C ALA A 40 18.00 26.71 -12.58
N ALA A 41 17.98 28.03 -12.37
CA ALA A 41 19.19 28.84 -12.23
C ALA A 41 20.01 28.43 -10.99
N HIS A 42 19.35 28.20 -9.86
CA HIS A 42 20.01 27.72 -8.63
C HIS A 42 20.64 26.33 -8.83
N ILE A 43 19.94 25.41 -9.49
CA ILE A 43 20.46 24.06 -9.80
C ILE A 43 21.66 24.16 -10.76
N ALA A 44 21.58 25.00 -11.79
CA ALA A 44 22.67 25.18 -12.75
C ALA A 44 23.95 25.70 -12.07
N ALA A 45 23.83 26.69 -11.18
CA ALA A 45 24.96 27.20 -10.39
C ALA A 45 25.59 26.13 -9.50
N GLY A 46 24.78 25.34 -8.79
CA GLY A 46 25.28 24.24 -7.96
C GLY A 46 25.94 23.11 -8.78
N MET A 47 25.45 22.83 -9.98
CA MET A 47 26.09 21.87 -10.89
C MET A 47 27.46 22.38 -11.37
N GLU A 48 27.58 23.66 -11.69
CA GLU A 48 28.84 24.29 -12.09
C GLU A 48 29.88 24.28 -10.95
N GLU A 49 29.47 24.65 -9.72
CA GLU A 49 30.33 24.57 -8.52
C GLU A 49 30.81 23.15 -8.23
N ALA A 50 29.97 22.14 -8.50
CA ALA A 50 30.31 20.73 -8.33
C ALA A 50 31.10 20.13 -9.51
N GLY A 51 31.39 20.90 -10.56
CA GLY A 51 32.08 20.43 -11.77
C GLY A 51 31.25 19.46 -12.62
N LEU A 52 29.93 19.47 -12.48
CA LEU A 52 28.99 18.64 -13.22
C LEU A 52 28.53 19.35 -14.51
N SER A 53 28.54 18.64 -15.63
CA SER A 53 28.05 19.19 -16.90
C SER A 53 26.53 19.29 -16.91
N ALA A 54 25.99 20.50 -17.10
CA ALA A 54 24.56 20.77 -17.26
C ALA A 54 23.91 20.10 -18.49
N SER A 55 24.72 19.58 -19.42
CA SER A 55 24.28 18.87 -20.63
C SER A 55 24.36 17.34 -20.53
N ALA A 56 24.98 16.80 -19.48
CA ALA A 56 25.09 15.35 -19.29
C ALA A 56 23.95 14.85 -18.38
N GLY A 57 22.83 14.43 -18.98
CA GLY A 57 21.70 13.84 -18.25
C GLY A 57 20.45 14.72 -18.27
N ARG A 58 19.85 14.98 -17.10
CA ARG A 58 18.65 15.81 -16.98
C ARG A 58 19.05 17.29 -16.92
N SER A 59 18.38 18.13 -17.70
CA SER A 59 18.61 19.57 -17.67
C SER A 59 18.22 20.15 -16.30
N PRO A 60 18.84 21.26 -15.84
CA PRO A 60 18.42 21.95 -14.63
C PRO A 60 16.92 22.29 -14.59
N ALA A 61 16.34 22.65 -15.74
CA ALA A 61 14.90 22.91 -15.87
C ALA A 61 14.04 21.66 -15.65
N ASP A 62 14.47 20.48 -16.13
CA ASP A 62 13.75 19.22 -15.89
C ASP A 62 13.89 18.74 -14.43
N ILE A 63 15.01 19.03 -13.79
CA ILE A 63 15.20 18.77 -12.36
C ILE A 63 14.29 19.69 -11.55
N ALA A 64 14.26 20.99 -11.86
CA ALA A 64 13.40 21.98 -11.21
C ALA A 64 11.92 21.60 -11.31
N ARG A 65 11.43 21.32 -12.52
CA ARG A 65 10.03 20.91 -12.76
C ARG A 65 9.65 19.67 -11.96
N ARG A 66 10.49 18.62 -11.98
CA ARG A 66 10.24 17.40 -11.21
C ARG A 66 10.28 17.61 -9.70
N LEU A 67 11.12 18.52 -9.22
CA LEU A 67 11.19 18.83 -7.79
C LEU A 67 9.92 19.54 -7.32
N ILE A 68 9.41 20.49 -8.11
CA ILE A 68 8.12 21.17 -7.88
C ILE A 68 6.97 20.15 -7.93
N GLU A 69 6.86 19.36 -9.01
CA GLU A 69 5.83 18.31 -9.13
C GLU A 69 5.85 17.34 -7.93
N LYS A 70 7.05 16.91 -7.50
CA LYS A 70 7.20 16.01 -6.35
C LYS A 70 6.81 16.69 -5.03
N ALA A 71 7.07 18.00 -4.88
CA ALA A 71 6.67 18.77 -3.72
C ALA A 71 5.15 18.99 -3.70
N GLU A 72 4.54 19.29 -4.84
CA GLU A 72 3.08 19.42 -5.01
C GLU A 72 2.38 18.09 -4.70
N LEU A 73 2.85 16.97 -5.25
CA LEU A 73 2.32 15.64 -4.96
C LEU A 73 2.42 15.28 -3.48
N ARG A 74 3.49 15.72 -2.80
CA ARG A 74 3.65 15.56 -1.35
C ARG A 74 2.80 16.54 -0.53
N SER A 75 2.33 17.63 -1.12
CA SER A 75 1.47 18.61 -0.45
C SER A 75 0.00 18.18 -0.42
N VAL A 76 -0.37 17.16 -1.20
CA VAL A 76 -1.72 16.58 -1.20
C VAL A 76 -1.97 15.89 0.14
N ARG A 77 -2.63 16.63 1.04
CA ARG A 77 -3.14 16.11 2.30
C ARG A 77 -4.50 15.47 2.06
N LEU A 78 -4.74 14.33 2.68
CA LEU A 78 -6.11 13.82 2.80
C LEU A 78 -6.92 14.84 3.62
N SER A 79 -8.18 15.06 3.25
CA SER A 79 -9.09 15.79 4.14
C SER A 79 -9.18 15.05 5.48
N ASN A 80 -9.46 15.77 6.57
CA ASN A 80 -9.64 15.14 7.88
C ASN A 80 -10.70 14.03 7.84
N GLU A 81 -11.74 14.21 7.02
CA GLU A 81 -12.77 13.22 6.76
C GLU A 81 -12.22 11.99 6.04
N ALA A 82 -11.51 12.15 4.92
CA ALA A 82 -10.92 11.04 4.18
C ALA A 82 -9.87 10.29 5.01
N PHE A 83 -9.07 11.01 5.80
CA PHE A 83 -8.09 10.41 6.69
C PHE A 83 -8.75 9.64 7.84
N SER A 84 -9.84 10.16 8.40
CA SER A 84 -10.62 9.47 9.44
C SER A 84 -11.30 8.22 8.87
N ALA A 85 -11.85 8.31 7.66
CA ALA A 85 -12.43 7.16 6.96
C ALA A 85 -11.36 6.09 6.66
N LEU A 86 -10.17 6.47 6.19
CA LEU A 86 -9.06 5.55 5.99
C LEU A 86 -8.65 4.84 7.29
N LYS A 87 -8.52 5.59 8.39
CA LYS A 87 -8.24 5.00 9.71
C LYS A 87 -9.36 4.07 10.17
N GLY A 88 -10.62 4.45 9.98
CA GLY A 88 -11.78 3.63 10.31
C GLY A 88 -11.77 2.32 9.53
N PHE A 89 -11.49 2.38 8.22
CA PHE A 89 -11.35 1.19 7.38
C PHE A 89 -10.22 0.27 7.86
N LEU A 90 -9.02 0.83 8.07
CA LEU A 90 -7.84 0.06 8.48
C LEU A 90 -7.95 -0.53 9.88
N ALA A 91 -8.86 -0.03 10.72
CA ALA A 91 -9.14 -0.57 12.04
C ALA A 91 -10.09 -1.78 12.02
N ILE A 92 -10.63 -2.15 10.85
CA ILE A 92 -11.50 -3.33 10.73
C ILE A 92 -10.64 -4.59 10.84
N ASP A 93 -10.73 -5.22 12.01
CA ASP A 93 -10.14 -6.51 12.33
C ASP A 93 -11.19 -7.36 13.04
N VAL A 94 -11.82 -8.26 12.29
CA VAL A 94 -12.96 -9.07 12.75
C VAL A 94 -12.90 -10.49 12.19
N PRO A 95 -13.61 -11.46 12.78
CA PRO A 95 -13.84 -12.75 12.14
C PRO A 95 -14.49 -12.62 10.76
N LEU A 96 -14.18 -13.55 9.86
CA LEU A 96 -14.58 -13.49 8.44
C LEU A 96 -16.11 -13.51 8.25
N ASP A 97 -16.86 -14.15 9.14
CA ASP A 97 -18.32 -14.16 9.15
C ASP A 97 -18.95 -12.79 9.46
N GLY A 98 -18.31 -12.00 10.33
CA GLY A 98 -18.71 -10.62 10.65
C GLY A 98 -18.17 -9.57 9.66
N ALA A 99 -17.19 -9.93 8.83
CA ALA A 99 -16.50 -8.97 7.96
C ALA A 99 -17.41 -8.26 6.93
N PRO A 100 -18.35 -8.94 6.23
CA PRO A 100 -19.25 -8.25 5.30
C PRO A 100 -20.09 -7.17 5.97
N GLN A 101 -20.65 -7.46 7.15
CA GLN A 101 -21.47 -6.51 7.92
C GLN A 101 -20.63 -5.34 8.43
N ALA A 102 -19.40 -5.60 8.88
CA ALA A 102 -18.47 -4.54 9.31
C ALA A 102 -18.13 -3.59 8.15
N LEU A 103 -17.86 -4.13 6.96
CA LEU A 103 -17.56 -3.34 5.76
C LEU A 103 -18.78 -2.53 5.28
N GLU A 104 -19.98 -3.10 5.33
CA GLU A 104 -21.22 -2.40 5.02
C GLU A 104 -21.46 -1.24 5.99
N SER A 105 -21.32 -1.49 7.29
CA SER A 105 -21.48 -0.47 8.34
C SER A 105 -20.46 0.66 8.19
N PHE A 106 -19.20 0.31 7.90
CA PHE A 106 -18.16 1.28 7.58
C PHE A 106 -18.54 2.14 6.38
N ALA A 107 -18.92 1.52 5.25
CA ALA A 107 -19.27 2.21 4.03
C ALA A 107 -20.44 3.19 4.24
N ALA A 108 -21.47 2.77 4.96
CA ALA A 108 -22.60 3.63 5.32
C ALA A 108 -22.17 4.83 6.18
N SER A 109 -21.33 4.59 7.20
CA SER A 109 -20.83 5.66 8.09
C SER A 109 -19.94 6.68 7.37
N ALA A 110 -19.19 6.24 6.37
CA ALA A 110 -18.27 7.05 5.59
C ALA A 110 -18.92 7.69 4.35
N GLY A 111 -20.21 7.42 4.09
CA GLY A 111 -20.91 7.88 2.88
C GLY A 111 -20.35 7.27 1.58
N LEU A 112 -19.76 6.07 1.67
CA LEU A 112 -19.13 5.36 0.57
C LEU A 112 -20.04 4.24 0.03
N SER A 113 -19.87 3.90 -1.25
CA SER A 113 -20.47 2.71 -1.85
C SER A 113 -19.37 1.74 -2.28
N LEU A 114 -19.38 0.53 -1.70
CA LEU A 114 -18.45 -0.54 -2.07
C LEU A 114 -19.00 -1.41 -3.22
N GLY A 115 -20.32 -1.39 -3.45
CA GLY A 115 -21.01 -2.08 -4.55
C GLY A 115 -20.53 -3.51 -4.78
N ALA A 116 -20.23 -3.83 -6.04
CA ALA A 116 -19.80 -5.15 -6.46
C ALA A 116 -18.54 -5.68 -5.73
N ALA A 117 -17.70 -4.80 -5.17
CA ALA A 117 -16.53 -5.26 -4.40
C ALA A 117 -16.98 -5.92 -3.09
N LEU A 118 -17.95 -5.33 -2.39
CA LEU A 118 -18.53 -5.91 -1.17
C LEU A 118 -19.35 -7.16 -1.51
N ASP A 119 -20.15 -7.14 -2.58
CA ASP A 119 -20.92 -8.31 -3.02
C ASP A 119 -20.01 -9.51 -3.30
N ASN A 120 -18.92 -9.29 -4.04
CA ASN A 120 -17.94 -10.33 -4.36
C ASN A 120 -17.17 -10.82 -3.11
N PHE A 121 -16.95 -9.94 -2.13
CA PHE A 121 -16.32 -10.31 -0.86
C PHE A 121 -17.28 -11.17 -0.02
N ALA A 122 -18.52 -10.75 0.14
CA ALA A 122 -19.55 -11.48 0.87
C ALA A 122 -19.80 -12.87 0.26
N ALA A 123 -19.95 -12.95 -1.07
CA ALA A 123 -20.12 -14.22 -1.77
C ALA A 123 -18.93 -15.17 -1.52
N ARG A 124 -17.71 -14.63 -1.43
CA ARG A 124 -16.51 -15.42 -1.12
C ARG A 124 -16.50 -15.91 0.31
N ALA A 125 -16.85 -15.06 1.28
CA ALA A 125 -16.95 -15.44 2.69
C ALA A 125 -17.98 -16.58 2.88
N SER A 126 -19.17 -16.45 2.29
CA SER A 126 -20.19 -17.52 2.31
C SER A 126 -19.73 -18.80 1.61
N THR A 127 -18.97 -18.68 0.52
CA THR A 127 -18.42 -19.87 -0.18
C THR A 127 -17.38 -20.59 0.69
N ILE A 128 -16.53 -19.86 1.40
CA ILE A 128 -15.54 -20.43 2.33
C ILE A 128 -16.26 -21.21 3.44
N GLU A 129 -17.31 -20.63 4.02
CA GLU A 129 -18.14 -21.30 5.02
C GLU A 129 -18.83 -22.55 4.46
N ALA A 130 -19.40 -22.46 3.26
CA ALA A 130 -20.06 -23.58 2.60
C ALA A 130 -19.11 -24.76 2.29
N HIS A 131 -17.80 -24.49 2.19
CA HIS A 131 -16.76 -25.53 2.09
C HIS A 131 -16.33 -26.13 3.44
N GLY A 132 -16.99 -25.78 4.54
CA GLY A 132 -16.75 -26.34 5.87
C GLY A 132 -15.55 -25.74 6.59
N LEU A 133 -15.03 -24.60 6.13
CA LEU A 133 -13.95 -23.91 6.82
C LEU A 133 -14.51 -23.10 8.01
N PRO A 134 -13.83 -23.11 9.17
CA PRO A 134 -14.31 -22.42 10.37
C PRO A 134 -14.10 -20.91 10.22
N VAL A 135 -15.06 -20.21 9.61
CA VAL A 135 -14.99 -18.77 9.32
C VAL A 135 -14.78 -17.91 10.57
N ALA A 136 -15.27 -18.34 11.73
CA ALA A 136 -15.00 -17.69 13.01
C ALA A 136 -13.51 -17.74 13.42
N GLY A 137 -12.76 -18.73 12.94
CA GLY A 137 -11.31 -18.87 13.12
C GLY A 137 -10.47 -18.19 12.02
N ILE A 138 -11.11 -17.63 10.98
CA ILE A 138 -10.44 -16.88 9.93
C ILE A 138 -10.64 -15.40 10.22
N ARG A 139 -9.55 -14.64 10.38
CA ARG A 139 -9.64 -13.19 10.60
C ARG A 139 -9.57 -12.42 9.29
N TYR A 140 -10.46 -11.45 9.13
CA TYR A 140 -10.36 -10.39 8.15
C TYR A 140 -9.72 -9.17 8.79
N ASP A 141 -8.58 -8.77 8.26
CA ASP A 141 -7.84 -7.59 8.67
C ASP A 141 -7.71 -6.66 7.46
N ALA A 142 -8.34 -5.49 7.50
CA ALA A 142 -8.31 -4.52 6.42
C ALA A 142 -6.95 -3.81 6.27
N ALA A 143 -6.13 -3.80 7.32
CA ALA A 143 -4.75 -3.31 7.29
C ALA A 143 -3.75 -4.36 6.80
N PHE A 144 -4.17 -5.61 6.70
CA PHE A 144 -3.34 -6.68 6.17
C PHE A 144 -3.02 -6.46 4.69
N GLY A 145 -1.73 -6.58 4.36
CA GLY A 145 -1.25 -6.57 3.00
C GLY A 145 0.06 -7.34 2.90
N ARG A 146 0.47 -7.62 1.67
CA ARG A 146 1.82 -8.13 1.38
C ARG A 146 2.67 -7.04 0.71
N PRO A 147 4.01 -7.06 0.89
CA PRO A 147 4.91 -6.10 0.24
C PRO A 147 5.03 -6.31 -1.27
N LEU A 148 4.27 -7.25 -1.85
CA LEU A 148 4.33 -7.62 -3.26
C LEU A 148 3.17 -6.96 -3.99
N ASP A 149 3.50 -5.99 -4.84
CA ASP A 149 2.52 -5.16 -5.56
C ASP A 149 1.83 -5.89 -6.74
N TYR A 150 2.06 -7.20 -6.91
CA TYR A 150 1.44 -7.98 -7.99
C TYR A 150 0.05 -8.52 -7.64
N TYR A 151 -0.36 -8.52 -6.37
CA TYR A 151 -1.68 -8.99 -5.97
C TYR A 151 -2.77 -8.01 -6.40
N THR A 152 -3.88 -8.55 -6.92
CA THR A 152 -4.98 -7.76 -7.52
C THR A 152 -6.34 -8.03 -6.88
N GLY A 153 -6.38 -8.82 -5.81
CA GLY A 153 -7.61 -9.21 -5.15
C GLY A 153 -7.34 -9.80 -3.78
N LEU A 154 -7.97 -10.94 -3.47
CA LEU A 154 -7.77 -11.66 -2.22
C LEU A 154 -6.27 -11.91 -1.96
N VAL A 155 -5.83 -11.61 -0.74
CA VAL A 155 -4.55 -12.01 -0.19
C VAL A 155 -4.81 -12.68 1.14
N PHE A 156 -4.06 -13.72 1.46
CA PHE A 156 -4.20 -14.43 2.72
C PHE A 156 -2.86 -14.92 3.25
N GLU A 157 -2.88 -15.24 4.54
CA GLU A 157 -1.79 -15.82 5.28
C GLU A 157 -2.34 -16.85 6.26
N ILE A 158 -1.58 -17.93 6.46
CA ILE A 158 -1.89 -18.98 7.43
C ILE A 158 -0.70 -19.08 8.35
N ALA A 159 -0.93 -18.93 9.65
CA ALA A 159 0.06 -19.10 10.70
C ALA A 159 -0.46 -20.14 11.72
N ALA A 160 0.45 -20.66 12.55
CA ALA A 160 0.04 -21.43 13.72
C ALA A 160 -0.62 -20.49 14.74
N GLU A 161 -1.48 -21.05 15.59
CA GLU A 161 -2.04 -20.31 16.71
C GLU A 161 -0.90 -19.80 17.62
N GLY A 162 -0.90 -18.48 17.91
CA GLY A 162 0.17 -17.83 18.65
C GLY A 162 1.53 -17.77 17.92
N GLY A 163 1.59 -18.12 16.64
CA GLY A 163 2.81 -18.13 15.85
C GLY A 163 3.07 -16.79 15.15
N ASP A 164 4.28 -16.24 15.33
CA ASP A 164 4.69 -14.96 14.73
C ASP A 164 5.11 -15.06 13.25
N ARG A 165 5.16 -16.28 12.69
CA ARG A 165 5.64 -16.51 11.32
C ARG A 165 4.61 -17.28 10.49
N PRO A 166 4.36 -16.87 9.25
CA PRO A 166 3.46 -17.62 8.38
C PRO A 166 4.01 -18.98 7.99
N LEU A 167 3.10 -19.94 7.86
CA LEU A 167 3.31 -21.28 7.33
C LEU A 167 2.91 -21.38 5.87
N ALA A 168 1.89 -20.63 5.46
CA ALA A 168 1.51 -20.48 4.06
C ALA A 168 1.02 -19.06 3.76
N GLY A 169 1.14 -18.65 2.50
CA GLY A 169 0.72 -17.33 2.06
C GLY A 169 0.42 -17.33 0.58
N GLY A 170 -0.62 -16.60 0.18
CA GLY A 170 -1.11 -16.64 -1.18
C GLY A 170 -2.09 -15.52 -1.49
N GLY A 171 -2.63 -15.58 -2.71
CA GLY A 171 -3.59 -14.60 -3.18
C GLY A 171 -3.79 -14.61 -4.69
N ARG A 172 -4.64 -13.69 -5.15
CA ARG A 172 -5.01 -13.49 -6.55
C ARG A 172 -4.11 -12.43 -7.21
N TYR A 173 -3.60 -12.71 -8.40
CA TYR A 173 -2.59 -11.91 -9.11
C TYR A 173 -2.85 -11.81 -10.62
N ASP A 174 -3.99 -11.23 -11.00
CA ASP A 174 -4.48 -11.27 -12.39
C ASP A 174 -3.62 -10.50 -13.39
N ARG A 175 -2.78 -9.58 -12.91
CA ARG A 175 -1.92 -8.75 -13.76
C ARG A 175 -0.51 -9.33 -13.96
N LEU A 176 -0.12 -10.34 -13.19
CA LEU A 176 1.24 -10.84 -13.16
C LEU A 176 1.69 -11.36 -14.53
N LEU A 177 0.87 -12.17 -15.19
CA LEU A 177 1.26 -12.77 -16.48
C LEU A 177 1.36 -11.71 -17.59
N THR A 178 0.52 -10.67 -17.55
CA THR A 178 0.61 -9.54 -18.48
C THR A 178 1.90 -8.75 -18.26
N LEU A 179 2.30 -8.51 -17.01
CA LEU A 179 3.59 -7.89 -16.67
C LEU A 179 4.79 -8.71 -17.17
N LEU A 180 4.62 -10.03 -17.30
CA LEU A 180 5.64 -10.96 -17.82
C LEU A 180 5.58 -11.18 -19.34
N GLY A 181 4.71 -10.46 -20.06
CA GLY A 181 4.64 -10.49 -21.53
C GLY A 181 3.53 -11.33 -22.13
N ALA A 182 2.56 -11.80 -21.34
CA ALA A 182 1.35 -12.42 -21.90
C ALA A 182 0.56 -11.43 -22.76
N LYS A 183 0.19 -11.84 -23.98
CA LYS A 183 -0.53 -11.00 -24.96
C LYS A 183 -1.98 -10.72 -24.56
N THR A 184 -2.55 -11.56 -23.70
CA THR A 184 -3.91 -11.42 -23.18
C THR A 184 -3.87 -11.45 -21.65
N PRO A 185 -4.83 -10.80 -20.96
CA PRO A 185 -4.97 -10.93 -19.52
C PRO A 185 -5.24 -12.39 -19.12
N ILE A 186 -4.43 -12.92 -18.20
CA ILE A 186 -4.59 -14.28 -17.67
C ILE A 186 -4.74 -14.14 -16.15
N PRO A 187 -5.96 -14.33 -15.59
CA PRO A 187 -6.16 -14.29 -14.15
C PRO A 187 -5.41 -15.43 -13.46
N GLY A 188 -4.89 -15.18 -12.26
CA GLY A 188 -4.06 -16.13 -11.53
C GLY A 188 -4.36 -16.12 -10.05
N VAL A 189 -4.31 -17.28 -9.41
CA VAL A 189 -4.39 -17.45 -7.96
C VAL A 189 -3.45 -18.58 -7.56
N GLY A 190 -2.79 -18.44 -6.42
CA GLY A 190 -1.83 -19.41 -5.94
C GLY A 190 -1.35 -19.09 -4.53
N PHE A 191 -0.53 -20.00 -4.01
CA PHE A 191 0.05 -19.90 -2.67
C PHE A 191 1.42 -20.56 -2.62
N SER A 192 2.15 -20.25 -1.56
CA SER A 192 3.43 -20.83 -1.20
C SER A 192 3.37 -21.33 0.23
N VAL A 193 4.18 -22.34 0.55
CA VAL A 193 4.23 -22.98 1.87
C VAL A 193 5.69 -23.03 2.33
N TRP A 194 5.93 -22.70 3.59
CA TRP A 194 7.25 -22.77 4.23
C TRP A 194 7.40 -24.11 4.97
N LEU A 195 7.97 -25.10 4.29
CA LEU A 195 8.10 -26.47 4.81
C LEU A 195 8.99 -26.55 6.05
N ASP A 196 10.07 -25.77 6.08
CA ASP A 196 11.00 -25.64 7.21
C ASP A 196 10.28 -25.18 8.49
N ARG A 197 9.33 -24.25 8.36
CA ARG A 197 8.55 -23.74 9.50
C ARG A 197 7.53 -24.75 9.99
N ILE A 198 6.95 -25.52 9.09
CA ILE A 198 6.01 -26.59 9.43
C ILE A 198 6.75 -27.72 10.15
N GLU A 199 7.93 -28.12 9.66
CA GLU A 199 8.76 -29.13 10.29
C GLU A 199 9.18 -28.72 11.70
N ALA A 200 9.67 -27.50 11.89
CA ALA A 200 10.04 -26.98 13.20
C ALA A 200 8.87 -26.89 14.21
N LEU A 201 7.62 -26.78 13.73
CA LEU A 201 6.44 -26.84 14.59
C LEU A 201 6.08 -28.27 14.98
N ARG A 202 6.27 -29.24 14.05
CA ARG A 202 6.04 -30.66 14.34
C ARG A 202 7.00 -31.17 15.41
N GLU A 203 8.29 -30.84 15.30
CA GLU A 203 9.31 -31.22 16.29
C GLU A 203 9.03 -30.65 17.69
N LYS A 204 8.39 -29.48 17.80
CA LYS A 204 8.03 -28.87 19.09
C LYS A 204 6.77 -29.48 19.72
N ALA A 205 5.96 -30.18 18.93
CA ALA A 205 4.72 -30.79 19.39
C ALA A 205 4.92 -32.23 19.89
N GLU A 206 6.08 -32.83 19.61
CA GLU A 206 6.55 -34.13 20.13
C GLU A 206 7.26 -33.97 21.48
#